data_AF-A0A7J2ST23-F1
#
_entry.id   AF-A0A7J2ST23-F1
#
_cell.length_a   1.000
_cell.length_b   1.000
_cell.length_c   1.000
_cell.angle_alpha   90.00
_cell.angle_beta   90.00
_cell.angle_gamma   90.00
#
_symmetry.space_group_name_H-M   'P 1'
#
loop_
_entity.id
_entity.type
_entity.pdbx_description
1 polymer ?
#
loop_
_entity_poly.entity_id
_entity_poly.type
_entity_poly.pdbx_seq_one_letter_code
_entity_poly.pdbx_strand_id
1 'polypeptide(L)'
;MMEIDGSYGEGGGQILRTAVALSLITNQPVTVTRIRARRPNPGLRAQHVTAIRTLQSISNAEVDGLSVGSPQVSFHPGVIKGGSYTFDVGTAGSITLVFQTLLLASLAASQPLQLHVKGGTDVKWSPSWDYFANVFLPLVSHIGVKAEVNLKRRGFYPAGGGEAFIPIHPVKECLPFQVEEFQTYRMVEGNVAISKLPDHVSRRIKHVVVKFFLPHSM
;
A
#
# COMPACT_ATOMS: atom_id res chain seq x y z
N MET A 1 -20.48 16.49 3.04
CA MET A 1 -19.00 16.40 2.99
C MET A 1 -18.53 15.99 4.37
N MET A 2 -17.77 14.91 4.48
CA MET A 2 -17.24 14.38 5.75
C MET A 2 -15.95 15.09 6.12
N GLU A 3 -15.77 15.44 7.39
CA GLU A 3 -14.53 16.04 7.89
C GLU A 3 -13.80 15.07 8.82
N ILE A 4 -12.51 14.87 8.58
CA ILE A 4 -11.67 13.94 9.34
C ILE A 4 -10.45 14.69 9.89
N ASP A 5 -10.24 14.55 11.19
CA ASP A 5 -9.01 14.98 11.86
C ASP A 5 -7.89 13.96 11.65
N GLY A 6 -6.94 14.30 10.77
CA GLY A 6 -5.75 13.50 10.47
C GLY A 6 -4.73 13.41 11.61
N SER A 7 -4.95 14.10 12.73
CA SER A 7 -4.14 13.98 13.95
C SER A 7 -4.67 12.97 14.95
N TYR A 8 -5.89 12.45 14.75
CA TYR A 8 -6.51 11.45 15.62
C TYR A 8 -5.68 10.16 15.71
N GLY A 9 -5.74 9.49 16.87
CA GLY A 9 -4.99 8.24 17.13
C GLY A 9 -3.48 8.41 16.92
N GLU A 10 -2.91 7.56 16.05
CA GLU A 10 -1.48 7.60 15.70
C GLU A 10 -1.06 8.87 14.93
N GLY A 11 -2.00 9.66 14.41
CA GLY A 11 -1.71 10.84 13.58
C GLY A 11 -0.81 10.52 12.39
N GLY A 12 -0.98 9.34 11.79
CA GLY A 12 -0.16 8.82 10.69
C GLY A 12 -0.79 9.06 9.31
N GLY A 13 -0.15 8.51 8.27
CA GLY A 13 -0.69 8.55 6.91
C GLY A 13 -1.83 7.55 6.65
N GLN A 14 -2.12 6.64 7.59
CA GLN A 14 -3.13 5.59 7.42
C GLN A 14 -4.54 6.18 7.35
N ILE A 15 -4.91 7.09 8.27
CA ILE A 15 -6.22 7.76 8.29
C ILE A 15 -6.52 8.38 6.93
N LEU A 16 -5.55 9.12 6.38
CA LEU A 16 -5.67 9.74 5.06
C LEU A 16 -5.92 8.72 3.94
N ARG A 17 -5.11 7.66 3.86
CA ARG A 17 -5.24 6.63 2.81
C ARG A 17 -6.61 5.95 2.88
N THR A 18 -7.03 5.58 4.08
CA THR A 18 -8.32 4.93 4.30
C THR A 18 -9.49 5.86 4.00
N ALA A 19 -9.45 7.12 4.46
CA ALA A 19 -10.50 8.11 4.21
C ALA A 19 -10.75 8.34 2.72
N VAL A 20 -9.70 8.57 1.93
CA VAL A 20 -9.84 8.84 0.49
C VAL A 20 -10.30 7.59 -0.27
N ALA A 21 -9.81 6.40 0.09
CA ALA A 21 -10.28 5.17 -0.54
C ALA A 21 -11.76 4.87 -0.20
N LEU A 22 -12.17 5.04 1.06
CA LEU A 22 -13.56 4.87 1.48
C LEU A 22 -14.48 5.91 0.83
N SER A 23 -14.00 7.14 0.61
CA SER A 23 -14.76 8.17 -0.10
C SER A 23 -15.21 7.71 -1.49
N LEU A 24 -14.36 6.97 -2.23
CA LEU A 24 -14.75 6.36 -3.51
C LEU A 24 -15.78 5.23 -3.33
N ILE A 25 -15.61 4.38 -2.31
CA ILE A 25 -16.53 3.26 -2.05
C ILE A 25 -17.91 3.76 -1.65
N THR A 26 -17.98 4.77 -0.80
CA THR A 26 -19.26 5.29 -0.27
C THR A 26 -19.84 6.42 -1.11
N ASN A 27 -19.10 6.89 -2.13
CA ASN A 27 -19.42 8.07 -2.92
C ASN A 27 -19.71 9.32 -2.06
N GLN A 28 -18.96 9.49 -0.97
CA GLN A 28 -19.09 10.63 -0.06
C GLN A 28 -17.83 11.50 -0.09
N PRO A 29 -17.93 12.79 -0.43
CA PRO A 29 -16.79 13.71 -0.37
C PRO A 29 -16.18 13.80 1.03
N VAL A 30 -14.85 13.89 1.12
CA VAL A 30 -14.12 13.95 2.39
C VAL A 30 -13.05 15.04 2.40
N THR A 31 -12.94 15.73 3.52
CA THR A 31 -11.82 16.64 3.85
C THR A 31 -11.03 16.05 5.00
N VAL A 32 -9.73 15.84 4.81
CA VAL A 32 -8.82 15.44 5.88
C VAL A 32 -7.95 16.62 6.25
N THR A 33 -8.04 17.11 7.49
CA THR A 33 -7.22 18.21 8.03
C THR A 33 -6.11 17.67 8.92
N ARG A 34 -5.15 18.52 9.31
CA ARG A 34 -4.06 18.18 10.25
C ARG A 34 -3.30 16.91 9.87
N ILE A 35 -3.11 16.70 8.57
CA ILE A 35 -2.50 15.50 8.01
C ILE A 35 -1.11 15.31 8.61
N ARG A 36 -0.91 14.19 9.30
CA ARG A 36 0.38 13.81 9.90
C ARG A 36 0.95 14.84 10.87
N ALA A 37 0.10 15.60 11.55
CA ALA A 37 0.50 16.64 12.50
C ALA A 37 1.40 16.12 13.65
N ARG A 38 1.30 14.83 14.00
CA ARG A 38 2.10 14.18 15.06
C ARG A 38 3.38 13.49 14.55
N ARG A 39 3.78 13.74 13.30
CA ARG A 39 4.99 13.14 12.70
C ARG A 39 6.09 14.20 12.54
N PRO A 40 7.39 13.81 12.56
CA PRO A 40 8.50 14.75 12.42
C PRO A 40 8.46 15.58 11.14
N ASN A 41 7.90 15.02 10.07
CA ASN A 41 7.65 15.71 8.82
C ASN A 41 6.14 15.75 8.59
N PRO A 42 5.39 16.79 9.00
CA PRO A 42 3.94 16.88 8.83
C PRO A 42 3.51 16.97 7.36
N GLY A 43 2.19 16.90 7.14
CA GLY A 43 1.56 17.05 5.84
C GLY A 43 1.69 15.84 4.90
N LEU A 44 1.20 16.02 3.67
CA LEU A 44 1.30 15.03 2.60
C LEU A 44 2.76 14.72 2.26
N ARG A 45 3.03 13.47 1.86
CA ARG A 45 4.33 13.01 1.37
C ARG A 45 4.15 12.49 -0.04
N ALA A 46 5.23 12.32 -0.78
CA ALA A 46 5.20 11.82 -2.16
C ALA A 46 4.30 10.59 -2.35
N GLN A 47 4.37 9.58 -1.47
CA GLN A 47 3.50 8.40 -1.53
C GLN A 47 2.02 8.71 -1.29
N HIS A 48 1.68 9.68 -0.43
CA HIS A 48 0.30 10.11 -0.21
C HIS A 48 -0.24 10.85 -1.43
N VAL A 49 0.56 11.79 -1.96
CA VAL A 49 0.23 12.53 -3.17
C VAL A 49 0.04 11.56 -4.34
N THR A 50 0.91 10.56 -4.47
CA THR A 50 0.82 9.56 -5.53
C THR A 50 -0.44 8.72 -5.40
N ALA A 51 -0.74 8.20 -4.20
CA ALA A 51 -1.95 7.42 -3.99
C ALA A 51 -3.22 8.22 -4.32
N ILE A 52 -3.33 9.46 -3.82
CA ILE A 52 -4.50 10.32 -4.06
C ILE A 52 -4.57 10.76 -5.52
N ARG A 53 -3.44 11.09 -6.16
CA ARG A 53 -3.38 11.42 -7.58
C ARG A 53 -3.78 10.24 -8.46
N THR A 54 -3.38 9.02 -8.10
CA THR A 54 -3.86 7.82 -8.78
C THR A 54 -5.36 7.69 -8.67
N LEU A 55 -5.91 7.80 -7.46
CA LEU A 55 -7.36 7.76 -7.25
C LEU A 55 -8.08 8.87 -8.03
N GLN A 56 -7.52 10.07 -8.07
CA GLN A 56 -7.99 11.18 -8.88
C GLN A 56 -8.05 10.81 -10.37
N SER A 57 -6.96 10.29 -10.93
CA SER A 57 -6.87 9.93 -12.34
C SER A 57 -7.82 8.80 -12.73
N ILE A 58 -7.95 7.74 -11.90
CA ILE A 58 -8.82 6.60 -12.25
C ILE A 58 -10.30 6.92 -12.07
N SER A 59 -10.67 7.88 -11.23
CA SER A 59 -12.07 8.19 -10.92
C SER A 59 -12.58 9.52 -11.48
N ASN A 60 -11.70 10.37 -12.02
CA ASN A 60 -11.98 11.78 -12.34
C ASN A 60 -12.50 12.57 -11.12
N ALA A 61 -12.00 12.26 -9.93
CA ALA A 61 -12.33 12.99 -8.71
C ALA A 61 -11.83 14.44 -8.77
N GLU A 62 -12.54 15.35 -8.09
CA GLU A 62 -12.04 16.70 -7.84
C GLU A 62 -11.24 16.70 -6.54
N VAL A 63 -10.02 17.23 -6.59
CA VAL A 63 -9.11 17.21 -5.43
C VAL A 63 -8.48 18.58 -5.23
N ASP A 64 -8.61 19.11 -4.02
CA ASP A 64 -7.97 20.33 -3.57
C ASP A 64 -6.92 20.05 -2.49
N GLY A 65 -5.82 20.82 -2.47
CA GLY A 65 -4.72 20.65 -1.51
C GLY A 65 -3.76 19.48 -1.80
N LEU A 66 -3.73 18.94 -3.02
CA LEU A 66 -2.92 17.78 -3.40
C LEU A 66 -1.45 18.12 -3.72
N SER A 67 -0.71 18.57 -2.72
CA SER A 67 0.73 18.90 -2.84
C SER A 67 1.53 18.38 -1.66
N VAL A 68 2.82 18.06 -1.88
CA VAL A 68 3.71 17.61 -0.80
C VAL A 68 3.80 18.69 0.28
N GLY A 69 3.69 18.31 1.55
CA GLY A 69 3.68 19.22 2.68
C GLY A 69 2.31 19.78 3.02
N SER A 70 1.29 19.62 2.17
CA SER A 70 -0.06 20.12 2.46
C SER A 70 -0.60 19.52 3.77
N PRO A 71 -1.12 20.34 4.71
CA PRO A 71 -1.71 19.86 5.96
C PRO A 71 -3.16 19.40 5.79
N GLN A 72 -3.76 19.62 4.61
CA GLN A 72 -5.15 19.32 4.31
C GLN A 72 -5.32 18.83 2.88
N VAL A 73 -6.31 17.98 2.65
CA VAL A 73 -6.77 17.61 1.31
C VAL A 73 -8.29 17.47 1.33
N SER A 74 -8.95 17.97 0.29
CA SER A 74 -10.37 17.76 0.03
C SER A 74 -10.49 16.87 -1.20
N PHE A 75 -11.28 15.81 -1.11
CA PHE A 75 -11.45 14.82 -2.17
C PHE A 75 -12.95 14.59 -2.44
N HIS A 76 -13.37 14.87 -3.66
CA HIS A 76 -14.74 14.64 -4.14
C HIS A 76 -14.71 13.44 -5.10
N PRO A 77 -15.24 12.28 -4.70
CA PRO A 77 -15.11 11.04 -5.46
C PRO A 77 -15.85 11.14 -6.80
N GLY A 78 -15.27 10.51 -7.83
CA GLY A 78 -15.96 10.18 -9.07
C GLY A 78 -16.09 8.68 -9.26
N VAL A 79 -16.46 8.23 -10.45
CA VAL A 79 -16.62 6.81 -10.77
C VAL A 79 -15.30 6.23 -11.29
N ILE A 80 -14.83 5.15 -10.65
CA ILE A 80 -13.61 4.45 -11.09
C ILE A 80 -13.80 3.88 -12.49
N LYS A 81 -12.87 4.21 -13.39
CA LYS A 81 -12.77 3.69 -14.75
C LYS A 81 -11.69 2.61 -14.81
N GLY A 82 -12.03 1.46 -15.40
CA GLY A 82 -11.06 0.40 -15.66
C GLY A 82 -9.96 0.85 -16.62
N GLY A 83 -8.89 0.07 -16.69
CA GLY A 83 -7.79 0.32 -17.62
C GLY A 83 -6.41 0.22 -16.98
N SER A 84 -5.39 0.62 -17.75
CA SER A 84 -3.99 0.60 -17.33
C SER A 84 -3.50 1.99 -16.98
N TYR A 85 -2.89 2.11 -15.80
CA TYR A 85 -2.42 3.36 -15.25
C TYR A 85 -1.01 3.18 -14.68
N THR A 86 -0.14 4.15 -14.96
CA THR A 86 1.24 4.16 -14.48
C THR A 86 1.49 5.39 -13.65
N PHE A 87 2.09 5.21 -12.48
CA PHE A 87 2.43 6.29 -11.56
C PHE A 87 3.85 6.13 -11.05
N ASP A 88 4.52 7.27 -10.89
CA ASP A 88 5.84 7.35 -10.28
C ASP A 88 5.75 8.18 -9.01
N VAL A 89 6.16 7.58 -7.90
CA VAL A 89 6.26 8.28 -6.61
C VAL A 89 7.36 9.34 -6.64
N GLY A 90 8.29 9.28 -7.59
CA GLY A 90 9.39 10.23 -7.81
C GLY A 90 10.45 10.22 -6.71
N THR A 91 10.28 9.36 -5.71
CA THR A 91 11.14 9.21 -4.52
C THR A 91 11.14 7.75 -4.09
N ALA A 92 11.87 7.42 -3.02
CA ALA A 92 11.73 6.14 -2.33
C ALA A 92 10.44 6.00 -1.50
N GLY A 93 9.38 6.77 -1.77
CA GLY A 93 8.10 6.59 -1.09
C GLY A 93 7.53 5.20 -1.36
N SER A 94 6.90 4.61 -0.34
CA SER A 94 6.52 3.19 -0.33
C SER A 94 5.41 2.89 -1.33
N ILE A 95 5.68 1.99 -2.28
CA ILE A 95 4.67 1.52 -3.24
C ILE A 95 3.66 0.57 -2.57
N THR A 96 4.05 -0.17 -1.53
CA THR A 96 3.14 -1.07 -0.82
C THR A 96 2.04 -0.29 -0.11
N LEU A 97 2.34 0.89 0.44
CA LEU A 97 1.32 1.80 1.01
C LEU A 97 0.42 2.43 -0.07
N VAL A 98 0.96 2.71 -1.26
CA VAL A 98 0.16 3.14 -2.41
C VAL A 98 -0.81 2.01 -2.77
N PHE A 99 -0.32 0.80 -2.98
CA PHE A 99 -1.15 -0.35 -3.34
C PHE A 99 -2.20 -0.70 -2.28
N GLN A 100 -1.90 -0.58 -0.98
CA GLN A 100 -2.93 -0.74 0.06
C GLN A 100 -4.10 0.22 -0.11
N THR A 101 -3.83 1.46 -0.52
CA THR A 101 -4.88 2.47 -0.79
C THR A 101 -5.69 2.10 -2.03
N LEU A 102 -5.00 1.68 -3.10
CA LEU A 102 -5.61 1.34 -4.38
C LEU A 102 -6.43 0.05 -4.31
N LEU A 103 -5.95 -0.96 -3.58
CA LEU A 103 -6.68 -2.20 -3.33
C LEU A 103 -7.98 -1.94 -2.58
N LEU A 104 -7.96 -1.10 -1.53
CA LEU A 104 -9.19 -0.71 -0.85
C LEU A 104 -10.15 0.01 -1.80
N ALA A 105 -9.69 1.05 -2.50
CA ALA A 105 -10.54 1.80 -3.44
C ALA A 105 -11.09 0.92 -4.58
N SER A 106 -10.36 -0.11 -4.99
CA SER A 106 -10.78 -1.03 -6.06
C SER A 106 -12.06 -1.80 -5.76
N LEU A 107 -12.51 -1.84 -4.50
CA LEU A 107 -13.83 -2.37 -4.14
C LEU A 107 -14.98 -1.59 -4.79
N ALA A 108 -14.75 -0.34 -5.20
CA ALA A 108 -15.71 0.47 -5.95
C ALA A 108 -15.58 0.31 -7.49
N ALA A 109 -14.64 -0.50 -7.97
CA ALA A 109 -14.38 -0.65 -9.40
C ALA A 109 -15.30 -1.70 -10.03
N SER A 110 -15.95 -1.34 -11.14
CA SER A 110 -16.78 -2.26 -11.94
C SER A 110 -16.01 -2.94 -13.08
N GLN A 111 -14.78 -2.50 -13.34
CA GLN A 111 -13.92 -2.99 -14.42
C GLN A 111 -12.49 -3.27 -13.91
N PRO A 112 -11.75 -4.18 -14.56
CA PRO A 112 -10.36 -4.47 -14.17
C PRO A 112 -9.45 -3.24 -14.19
N LEU A 113 -8.55 -3.18 -13.23
CA LEU A 113 -7.50 -2.17 -13.11
C LEU A 113 -6.12 -2.82 -13.29
N GLN A 114 -5.26 -2.13 -14.02
CA GLN A 114 -3.87 -2.51 -14.24
C GLN A 114 -2.99 -1.38 -13.71
N LEU A 115 -2.41 -1.56 -12.51
CA LEU A 115 -1.75 -0.47 -11.79
C LEU A 115 -0.24 -0.70 -11.73
N HIS A 116 0.51 0.16 -12.41
CA HIS A 116 1.97 0.17 -12.41
C HIS A 116 2.46 1.30 -11.50
N VAL A 117 3.27 0.98 -10.50
CA VAL A 117 3.80 1.97 -9.55
C VAL A 117 5.31 1.86 -9.44
N LYS A 118 5.99 2.99 -9.58
CA LYS A 118 7.43 3.15 -9.34
C LYS A 118 7.68 3.86 -8.02
N GLY A 119 8.64 3.39 -7.23
CA GLY A 119 8.96 3.96 -5.90
C GLY A 119 9.82 3.05 -5.03
N GLY A 120 9.65 3.09 -3.72
CA GLY A 120 10.31 2.18 -2.77
C GLY A 120 9.52 0.88 -2.57
N THR A 121 10.14 -0.28 -2.77
CA THR A 121 9.56 -1.60 -2.47
C THR A 121 9.89 -2.05 -1.05
N ASP A 122 11.06 -1.64 -0.55
CA ASP A 122 11.63 -2.07 0.73
C ASP A 122 12.20 -0.85 1.45
N VAL A 123 11.32 -0.12 2.14
CA VAL A 123 11.66 1.15 2.80
C VAL A 123 11.14 1.17 4.24
N LYS A 124 11.78 1.98 5.08
CA LYS A 124 11.47 2.09 6.51
C LYS A 124 10.02 2.52 6.74
N TRP A 125 9.45 2.03 7.85
CA TRP A 125 8.09 2.38 8.31
C TRP A 125 6.99 2.08 7.29
N SER A 126 7.19 1.05 6.48
CA SER A 126 6.19 0.48 5.58
C SER A 126 6.40 -1.03 5.47
N PRO A 127 5.35 -1.78 5.08
CA PRO A 127 5.53 -3.18 4.74
C PRO A 127 6.56 -3.37 3.63
N SER A 128 7.44 -4.37 3.78
CA SER A 128 8.29 -4.82 2.68
C SER A 128 7.44 -5.39 1.55
N TRP A 129 8.03 -5.48 0.36
CA TRP A 129 7.34 -6.11 -0.76
C TRP A 129 6.99 -7.57 -0.45
N ASP A 130 7.90 -8.32 0.18
CA ASP A 130 7.65 -9.72 0.50
C ASP A 130 6.52 -9.89 1.52
N TYR A 131 6.38 -9.00 2.49
CA TYR A 131 5.22 -9.00 3.39
C TYR A 131 3.94 -8.70 2.62
N PHE A 132 3.97 -7.68 1.77
CA PHE A 132 2.81 -7.30 0.96
C PHE A 132 2.34 -8.46 0.07
N ALA A 133 3.29 -9.10 -0.61
CA ALA A 133 3.06 -10.19 -1.56
C ALA A 133 2.64 -11.51 -0.91
N ASN A 134 3.33 -11.92 0.15
CA ASN A 134 3.20 -13.28 0.70
C ASN A 134 2.34 -13.34 1.96
N VAL A 135 1.98 -12.19 2.55
CA VAL A 135 1.17 -12.14 3.78
C VAL A 135 -0.07 -11.29 3.57
N PHE A 136 0.09 -10.00 3.28
CA PHE A 136 -1.04 -9.07 3.19
C PHE A 136 -2.01 -9.43 2.08
N LEU A 137 -1.52 -9.62 0.85
CA LEU A 137 -2.40 -9.88 -0.29
C LEU A 137 -3.11 -11.24 -0.20
N PRO A 138 -2.46 -12.34 0.23
CA PRO A 138 -3.16 -13.60 0.49
C PRO A 138 -4.27 -13.46 1.55
N LEU A 139 -4.05 -12.69 2.62
CA LEU A 139 -5.11 -12.44 3.60
C LEU A 139 -6.27 -11.65 2.97
N VAL A 140 -5.96 -10.62 2.20
CA VAL A 140 -6.95 -9.80 1.50
C VAL A 140 -7.70 -10.59 0.42
N SER A 141 -7.12 -11.64 -0.16
CA SER A 141 -7.88 -12.46 -1.12
C SER A 141 -9.00 -13.28 -0.48
N HIS A 142 -8.93 -13.54 0.82
CA HIS A 142 -10.01 -14.25 1.54
C HIS A 142 -11.31 -13.42 1.62
N ILE A 143 -11.22 -12.09 1.51
CA ILE A 143 -12.41 -11.22 1.44
C ILE A 143 -12.94 -11.04 0.00
N GLY A 144 -12.43 -11.81 -0.97
CA GLY A 144 -12.90 -11.79 -2.37
C GLY A 144 -12.10 -10.88 -3.30
N VAL A 145 -11.10 -10.15 -2.80
CA VAL A 145 -10.22 -9.32 -3.63
C VAL A 145 -9.31 -10.21 -4.49
N LYS A 146 -9.36 -10.03 -5.81
CA LYS A 146 -8.51 -10.76 -6.75
C LYS A 146 -7.49 -9.81 -7.36
N ALA A 147 -6.23 -9.95 -6.97
CA ALA A 147 -5.13 -9.19 -7.53
C ALA A 147 -3.90 -10.08 -7.69
N GLU A 148 -3.07 -9.74 -8.68
CA GLU A 148 -1.81 -10.43 -8.93
C GLU A 148 -0.62 -9.62 -8.43
N VAL A 149 0.49 -10.31 -8.16
CA VAL A 149 1.72 -9.71 -7.62
C VAL A 149 2.83 -9.82 -8.65
N ASN A 150 3.20 -8.70 -9.26
CA ASN A 150 4.31 -8.69 -10.23
C ASN A 150 5.37 -7.66 -9.83
N LEU A 151 6.46 -8.11 -9.21
CA LEU A 151 7.63 -7.27 -8.95
C LEU A 151 8.58 -7.28 -10.14
N LYS A 152 8.80 -6.12 -10.76
CA LYS A 152 9.78 -5.95 -11.83
C LYS A 152 11.17 -5.66 -11.27
N ARG A 153 11.24 -4.80 -10.24
CA ARG A 153 12.51 -4.33 -9.68
C ARG A 153 12.35 -3.94 -8.22
N ARG A 154 13.30 -4.36 -7.37
CA ARG A 154 13.41 -3.87 -5.98
C ARG A 154 13.89 -2.41 -5.95
N GLY A 155 13.33 -1.63 -5.04
CA GLY A 155 13.69 -0.24 -4.76
C GLY A 155 13.90 -0.01 -3.28
N PHE A 156 15.12 0.31 -2.90
CA PHE A 156 15.51 0.53 -1.50
C PHE A 156 15.69 2.03 -1.23
N TYR A 157 15.44 2.46 0.01
CA TYR A 157 15.79 3.82 0.43
C TYR A 157 17.32 4.03 0.38
N PRO A 158 17.83 5.22 0.01
CA PRO A 158 17.10 6.43 -0.37
C PRO A 158 16.76 6.54 -1.86
N ALA A 159 17.34 5.68 -2.71
CA ALA A 159 17.23 5.80 -4.16
C ALA A 159 15.81 5.50 -4.69
N GLY A 160 15.08 4.57 -4.07
CA GLY A 160 13.80 4.09 -4.59
C GLY A 160 14.01 3.35 -5.91
N GLY A 161 13.24 3.71 -6.93
CA GLY A 161 13.36 3.15 -8.28
C GLY A 161 12.86 1.70 -8.42
N GLY A 162 12.27 1.13 -7.39
CA GLY A 162 11.53 -0.12 -7.49
C GLY A 162 10.33 0.04 -8.40
N GLU A 163 9.91 -1.06 -9.00
CA GLU A 163 8.81 -1.09 -9.95
C GLU A 163 8.00 -2.36 -9.74
N ALA A 164 6.69 -2.18 -9.62
CA ALA A 164 5.76 -3.29 -9.55
C ALA A 164 4.48 -2.99 -10.31
N PHE A 165 3.81 -4.06 -10.69
CA PHE A 165 2.55 -4.05 -11.42
C PHE A 165 1.54 -4.95 -10.71
N ILE A 166 0.35 -4.44 -10.46
CA ILE A 166 -0.77 -5.24 -9.93
C ILE A 166 -2.01 -5.12 -10.84
N PRO A 167 -2.34 -6.18 -11.57
CA PRO A 167 -3.70 -6.44 -12.03
C PRO A 167 -4.64 -6.57 -10.83
N ILE A 168 -5.80 -5.94 -10.89
CA ILE A 168 -6.87 -6.06 -9.90
C ILE A 168 -8.19 -6.28 -10.65
N HIS A 169 -8.96 -7.28 -10.25
CA HIS A 169 -10.27 -7.56 -10.81
C HIS A 169 -11.41 -7.02 -9.93
N PRO A 170 -12.55 -6.64 -10.52
CA PRO A 170 -13.73 -6.22 -9.78
C PRO A 170 -14.16 -7.27 -8.75
N VAL A 171 -14.50 -6.79 -7.56
CA VAL A 171 -15.05 -7.63 -6.49
C VAL A 171 -16.57 -7.59 -6.60
N LYS A 172 -17.19 -8.74 -6.88
CA LYS A 172 -18.65 -8.85 -6.96
C LYS A 172 -19.31 -8.81 -5.58
N GLU A 173 -18.66 -9.43 -4.61
CA GLU A 173 -19.14 -9.58 -3.23
C GLU A 173 -17.94 -9.67 -2.29
N CYS A 174 -18.00 -8.97 -1.16
CA CYS A 174 -17.00 -9.10 -0.10
C CYS A 174 -17.35 -10.30 0.78
N LEU A 175 -16.41 -11.21 0.96
CA LEU A 175 -16.60 -12.40 1.78
C LEU A 175 -16.20 -12.12 3.24
N PRO A 176 -16.89 -12.72 4.23
CA PRO A 176 -16.49 -12.62 5.63
C PRO A 176 -15.11 -13.26 5.82
N PHE A 177 -14.24 -12.58 6.57
CA PHE A 177 -12.94 -13.11 6.95
C PHE A 177 -13.03 -13.71 8.37
N GLN A 178 -13.00 -15.04 8.44
CA GLN A 178 -13.04 -15.78 9.71
C GLN A 178 -11.67 -16.41 9.98
N VAL A 179 -11.09 -16.08 11.13
CA VAL A 179 -9.82 -16.65 11.61
C VAL A 179 -10.07 -17.20 13.00
N GLU A 180 -10.79 -18.32 13.06
CA GLU A 180 -11.16 -18.96 14.33
C GLU A 180 -10.30 -20.20 14.61
N GLU A 181 -9.70 -20.78 13.57
CA GLU A 181 -8.90 -21.99 13.68
C GLU A 181 -7.47 -21.69 14.14
N PHE A 182 -7.00 -22.50 15.08
CA PHE A 182 -5.60 -22.49 15.49
C PHE A 182 -4.72 -22.95 14.33
N GLN A 183 -3.71 -22.16 13.97
CA GLN A 183 -2.81 -22.51 12.89
C GLN A 183 -1.63 -23.33 13.40
N THR A 184 -1.45 -24.53 12.83
CA THR A 184 -0.26 -25.36 13.07
C THR A 184 0.79 -25.05 12.00
N TYR A 185 1.85 -24.33 12.39
CA TYR A 185 2.93 -23.97 11.48
C TYR A 185 3.90 -25.14 11.28
N ARG A 186 4.08 -25.57 10.02
CA ARG A 186 5.01 -26.67 9.67
C ARG A 186 6.31 -26.21 9.01
N MET A 187 6.32 -24.99 8.49
CA MET A 187 7.43 -24.45 7.72
C MET A 187 7.51 -22.95 7.94
N VAL A 188 8.73 -22.43 7.98
CA VAL A 188 9.02 -21.00 7.97
C VAL A 188 9.83 -20.70 6.73
N GLU A 189 9.28 -19.86 5.86
CA GLU A 189 9.94 -19.37 4.65
C GLU A 189 10.29 -17.90 4.79
N GLY A 190 11.31 -17.45 4.04
CA GLY A 190 11.72 -16.06 4.07
C GLY A 190 12.65 -15.70 2.92
N ASN A 191 12.53 -14.46 2.46
CA ASN A 191 13.32 -13.92 1.36
C ASN A 191 14.33 -12.89 1.90
N VAL A 192 15.58 -12.97 1.44
CA VAL A 192 16.59 -11.94 1.68
C VAL A 192 16.91 -11.27 0.36
N ALA A 193 16.39 -10.07 0.15
CA ALA A 193 16.70 -9.25 -1.01
C ALA A 193 17.93 -8.37 -0.75
N ILE A 194 18.92 -8.40 -1.64
CA ILE A 194 20.09 -7.51 -1.62
C ILE A 194 20.25 -6.83 -2.98
N SER A 195 20.86 -5.65 -2.99
CA SER A 195 21.19 -4.93 -4.22
C SER A 195 22.51 -4.20 -4.03
N LYS A 196 23.47 -4.42 -4.94
CA LYS A 196 24.82 -3.82 -4.90
C LYS A 196 25.53 -4.03 -3.55
N LEU A 197 25.33 -5.19 -2.93
CA LEU A 197 25.99 -5.60 -1.69
C LEU A 197 26.69 -6.94 -1.90
N PRO A 198 27.77 -7.22 -1.14
CA PRO A 198 28.43 -8.52 -1.19
C PRO A 198 27.52 -9.68 -0.76
N ASP A 199 27.66 -10.83 -1.42
CA ASP A 199 26.86 -12.04 -1.16
C ASP A 199 26.89 -12.52 0.30
N HIS A 200 28.00 -12.28 1.01
CA HIS A 200 28.11 -12.69 2.41
C HIS A 200 27.09 -11.98 3.32
N VAL A 201 26.51 -10.86 2.90
CA VAL A 201 25.45 -10.17 3.65
C VAL A 201 24.19 -11.02 3.72
N SER A 202 23.69 -11.52 2.58
CA SER A 202 22.48 -12.34 2.55
C SER A 202 22.69 -13.68 3.27
N ARG A 203 23.87 -14.29 3.13
CA ARG A 203 24.24 -15.53 3.83
C ARG A 203 24.22 -15.37 5.35
N ARG A 204 24.78 -14.28 5.88
CA ARG A 204 24.79 -14.01 7.33
C ARG A 204 23.37 -13.79 7.86
N ILE A 205 22.54 -13.03 7.15
CA ILE A 205 21.13 -12.81 7.55
C ILE A 205 20.39 -14.14 7.58
N LYS A 206 20.47 -14.93 6.50
CA LYS A 206 19.87 -16.27 6.44
C LYS A 206 20.34 -17.15 7.60
N HIS A 207 21.65 -17.19 7.86
CA HIS A 207 22.22 -18.02 8.92
C HIS A 207 21.65 -17.66 10.30
N VAL A 208 21.55 -16.36 10.63
CA VAL A 208 21.00 -15.90 11.92
C VAL A 208 19.52 -16.28 12.04
N VAL A 209 18.73 -16.07 10.99
CA VAL A 209 17.29 -16.42 11.00
C VAL A 209 17.08 -17.93 11.13
N VAL A 210 17.79 -18.74 10.36
CA VAL A 210 17.70 -20.21 10.47
C VAL A 210 18.09 -20.67 11.86
N LYS A 211 19.20 -20.15 12.41
CA LYS A 211 19.66 -20.50 13.76
C LYS A 211 18.61 -20.17 14.84
N PHE A 212 17.84 -19.09 14.67
CA PHE A 212 16.77 -18.72 15.58
C PHE A 212 15.61 -19.74 15.59
N PHE A 213 15.28 -20.34 14.45
CA PHE A 213 14.19 -21.31 14.33
C PHE A 213 14.58 -22.77 14.62
N LEU A 214 15.88 -23.11 14.60
CA LEU A 214 16.38 -24.47 14.92
C LEU A 214 15.83 -25.05 16.25
N PRO A 215 15.79 -24.30 17.39
CA PRO A 215 15.26 -24.84 18.65
C PRO A 215 13.75 -25.12 18.65
N HIS A 216 13.02 -24.58 17.67
CA HIS A 216 11.57 -24.66 17.54
C HIS A 216 11.14 -25.66 16.45
N SER A 217 12.08 -26.45 15.94
CA SER A 217 11.87 -27.42 14.84
C SER A 217 11.71 -28.87 15.34
N MET A 218 11.58 -29.09 16.65
CA MET A 218 11.21 -30.37 17.28
C MET A 218 9.75 -30.31 17.74
#